data_AF-A0A3Q9NJ78-F1
#
_entry.id   AF-A0A3Q9NJ78-F1
#
_cell.length_a   1.000
_cell.length_b   1.000
_cell.length_c   1.000
_cell.angle_alpha   90.00
_cell.angle_beta   90.00
_cell.angle_gamma   90.00
#
_symmetry.space_group_name_H-M   'P 1'
#
loop_
_entity.id
_entity.type
_entity.pdbx_description
1 polymer ?
#
loop_
_entity_poly.entity_id
_entity_poly.type
_entity_poly.pdbx_seq_one_letter_code
_entity_poly.pdbx_strand_id
1 'polypeptide(L)'
;MQKFIHLGMPKALSSALQESFFSKHEDIHFLGVGVGSLIDYVNDPINRIFETLIPYSNNDFYQSNKGSAIADFGLEIRKAVEHNKKWVGVSSEWLGFNFTPEMVEPDIKMKRLAEVVGSDAKIIFLTRSNFSFVKSLWAELVKVGLPKLFSEYCQYLWDFQDRSCLYEMLYDLQYSRVVKYFGRENIHIVPLEKFRSKNGELTETNQKIDLISYLCRALDVNYPSNFMLPSVNPSLSNKELFHKLELNKKYRHDFGNLLFEPSNIHRSRKQLEWLGSAEDKDVFRDVKMKRLLLEQAKLAAKKSNSEVSYELPKSLAKNLSQLFIESNQRFEEMSGITLPDQYFQPL
;
A
#
# COMPACT_ATOMS: atom_id res chain seq x y z
N MET A 1 12.35 -18.56 -14.49
CA MET A 1 12.47 -17.30 -13.72
C MET A 1 11.34 -17.26 -12.72
N GLN A 2 11.61 -17.05 -11.43
CA GLN A 2 10.57 -16.98 -10.41
C GLN A 2 10.02 -15.54 -10.31
N LYS A 3 8.75 -15.40 -9.92
CA LYS A 3 8.04 -14.11 -9.89
C LYS A 3 7.41 -13.90 -8.54
N PHE A 4 7.46 -12.69 -8.00
CA PHE A 4 6.72 -12.36 -6.80
C PHE A 4 5.98 -11.02 -6.90
N ILE A 5 4.90 -10.91 -6.13
CA ILE A 5 4.15 -9.68 -5.93
C ILE A 5 4.08 -9.45 -4.43
N HIS A 6 4.55 -8.30 -3.97
CA HIS A 6 4.34 -7.86 -2.59
C HIS A 6 3.08 -7.01 -2.52
N LEU A 7 2.03 -7.59 -1.91
CA LEU A 7 0.77 -6.93 -1.60
C LEU A 7 0.84 -6.47 -0.14
N GLY A 8 1.42 -5.30 0.08
CA GLY A 8 1.48 -4.70 1.39
C GLY A 8 0.23 -3.90 1.71
N MET A 9 -0.35 -4.11 2.91
CA MET A 9 -1.27 -3.12 3.45
C MET A 9 -0.55 -1.76 3.57
N PRO A 10 -1.25 -0.65 3.27
CA PRO A 10 -0.71 0.66 3.53
C PRO A 10 -0.13 0.79 4.93
N LYS A 11 1.06 1.38 5.06
CA LYS A 11 1.73 1.59 6.37
C LYS A 11 2.11 0.29 7.10
N ALA A 12 2.39 -0.78 6.35
CA ALA A 12 2.91 -2.04 6.88
C ALA A 12 4.42 -2.23 6.65
N LEU A 13 5.22 -1.16 6.47
CA LEU A 13 6.65 -1.16 6.09
C LEU A 13 6.95 -1.36 4.60
N SER A 14 5.93 -1.32 3.72
CA SER A 14 6.10 -1.51 2.28
C SER A 14 7.19 -0.64 1.68
N SER A 15 7.22 0.67 1.98
CA SER A 15 8.25 1.59 1.45
C SER A 15 9.66 1.26 1.91
N ALA A 16 9.83 0.84 3.16
CA ALA A 16 11.16 0.46 3.68
C ALA A 16 11.64 -0.85 3.02
N LEU A 17 10.76 -1.83 2.86
CA LEU A 17 11.07 -3.09 2.15
C LEU A 17 11.38 -2.85 0.67
N GLN A 18 10.59 -1.99 0.01
CA GLN A 18 10.78 -1.55 -1.37
C GLN A 18 12.17 -0.94 -1.59
N GLU A 19 12.54 0.05 -0.78
CA GLU A 19 13.76 0.84 -0.94
C GLU A 19 15.04 0.10 -0.49
N SER A 20 14.93 -0.73 0.54
CA SER A 20 16.13 -1.28 1.21
C SER A 20 16.32 -2.76 1.00
N PHE A 21 15.23 -3.53 0.87
CA PHE A 21 15.31 -4.99 0.67
C PHE A 21 15.14 -5.34 -0.80
N PHE A 22 13.94 -5.22 -1.35
CA PHE A 22 13.65 -5.72 -2.69
C PHE A 22 14.51 -5.06 -3.78
N SER A 23 14.69 -3.73 -3.75
CA SER A 23 15.46 -3.02 -4.78
C SER A 23 16.97 -3.23 -4.72
N LYS A 24 17.51 -3.61 -3.55
CA LYS A 24 18.96 -3.74 -3.32
C LYS A 24 19.44 -5.19 -3.26
N HIS A 25 18.52 -6.15 -3.21
CA HIS A 25 18.88 -7.55 -3.10
C HIS A 25 19.53 -8.08 -4.39
N GLU A 26 20.68 -8.74 -4.26
CA GLU A 26 21.46 -9.23 -5.41
C GLU A 26 20.71 -10.23 -6.29
N ASP A 27 19.93 -11.14 -5.69
CA ASP A 27 19.12 -12.13 -6.40
C ASP A 27 17.81 -11.60 -7.02
N ILE A 28 17.46 -10.33 -6.78
CA ILE A 28 16.16 -9.78 -7.18
C ILE A 28 16.33 -8.75 -8.31
N HIS A 29 15.54 -8.93 -9.38
CA HIS A 29 15.26 -7.92 -10.39
C HIS A 29 13.96 -7.20 -10.00
N PHE A 30 14.09 -6.15 -9.21
CA PHE A 30 12.94 -5.45 -8.67
C PHE A 30 12.46 -4.36 -9.62
N LEU A 31 11.16 -4.37 -9.91
CA LEU A 31 10.52 -3.47 -10.88
C LEU A 31 9.74 -2.34 -10.22
N GLY A 32 9.37 -2.51 -8.95
CA GLY A 32 8.48 -1.61 -8.23
C GLY A 32 9.10 -0.27 -7.84
N VAL A 33 8.32 0.54 -7.13
CA VAL A 33 8.76 1.78 -6.51
C VAL A 33 9.91 1.50 -5.55
N GLY A 34 10.98 2.31 -5.56
CA GLY A 34 12.17 2.13 -4.72
C GLY A 34 13.46 1.89 -5.52
N VAL A 35 13.37 1.76 -6.85
CA VAL A 35 14.52 1.73 -7.75
C VAL A 35 14.94 3.17 -8.06
N GLY A 36 15.95 3.68 -7.34
CA GLY A 36 16.50 5.04 -7.51
C GLY A 36 15.59 6.18 -7.04
N SER A 37 14.28 5.95 -6.89
CA SER A 37 13.27 6.93 -6.50
C SER A 37 12.13 6.26 -5.70
N LEU A 38 11.49 7.03 -4.81
CA LEU A 38 10.30 6.59 -4.05
C LEU A 38 8.98 6.83 -4.79
N ILE A 39 9.03 7.27 -6.05
CA ILE A 39 7.84 7.51 -6.87
C ILE A 39 7.91 6.86 -8.26
N ASP A 40 9.10 6.51 -8.74
CA ASP A 40 9.28 5.93 -10.06
C ASP A 40 9.55 4.42 -9.98
N TYR A 41 9.16 3.73 -11.06
CA TYR A 41 9.46 2.32 -11.29
C TYR A 41 10.75 2.25 -12.12
N VAL A 42 11.24 1.03 -12.36
CA VAL A 42 12.45 0.81 -13.16
C VAL A 42 12.38 1.44 -14.57
N ASN A 43 11.18 1.57 -15.15
CA ASN A 43 10.95 2.27 -16.41
C ASN A 43 9.48 2.69 -16.60
N ASP A 44 9.23 3.51 -17.62
CA ASP A 44 7.92 4.10 -17.92
C ASP A 44 6.83 3.07 -18.28
N PRO A 45 7.09 2.05 -19.14
CA PRO A 45 6.13 0.97 -19.39
C PRO A 45 5.66 0.27 -18.11
N ILE A 46 6.59 -0.14 -17.25
CA ILE A 46 6.28 -0.79 -15.96
C ILE A 46 5.49 0.16 -15.05
N ASN A 47 5.90 1.44 -14.97
CA ASN A 47 5.17 2.46 -14.21
C ASN A 47 3.71 2.53 -14.67
N ARG A 48 3.47 2.66 -15.99
CA ARG A 48 2.14 2.72 -16.58
C ARG A 48 1.29 1.50 -16.22
N ILE A 49 1.87 0.30 -16.27
CA ILE A 49 1.18 -0.95 -15.96
C ILE A 49 0.65 -0.93 -14.51
N PHE A 50 1.54 -0.66 -13.55
CA PHE A 50 1.23 -0.86 -12.13
C PHE A 50 0.63 0.37 -11.44
N GLU A 51 0.81 1.58 -11.96
CA GLU A 51 0.19 2.80 -11.40
C GLU A 51 -1.14 3.15 -12.06
N THR A 52 -1.38 2.74 -13.32
CA THR A 52 -2.59 3.18 -14.06
C THR A 52 -3.37 2.05 -14.73
N LEU A 53 -2.71 1.21 -15.54
CA LEU A 53 -3.41 0.22 -16.35
C LEU A 53 -4.16 -0.82 -15.51
N ILE A 54 -3.47 -1.40 -14.52
CA ILE A 54 -4.09 -2.37 -13.60
C ILE A 54 -5.11 -1.70 -12.67
N PRO A 55 -4.76 -0.61 -11.95
CA PRO A 55 -5.62 -0.13 -10.87
C PRO A 55 -6.79 0.74 -11.30
N TYR A 56 -6.75 1.40 -12.47
CA TYR A 56 -7.74 2.43 -12.84
C TYR A 56 -8.44 2.21 -14.18
N SER A 57 -7.84 1.47 -15.12
CA SER A 57 -8.40 1.41 -16.46
C SER A 57 -9.75 0.71 -16.47
N ASN A 58 -10.72 1.25 -17.21
CA ASN A 58 -11.94 0.51 -17.53
C ASN A 58 -11.61 -0.76 -18.34
N ASN A 59 -12.58 -1.66 -18.51
CA ASN A 59 -12.33 -2.95 -19.13
C ASN A 59 -11.86 -2.83 -20.59
N ASP A 60 -12.49 -1.98 -21.39
CA ASP A 60 -12.18 -1.88 -22.83
C ASP A 60 -10.76 -1.34 -23.07
N PHE A 61 -10.38 -0.30 -22.30
CA PHE A 61 -9.03 0.24 -22.34
C PHE A 61 -8.00 -0.80 -21.87
N TYR A 62 -8.32 -1.55 -20.80
CA TYR A 62 -7.46 -2.62 -20.32
C TYR A 62 -7.28 -3.73 -21.37
N GLN A 63 -8.35 -4.27 -21.95
CA GLN A 63 -8.23 -5.35 -22.94
C GLN A 63 -7.44 -4.91 -24.17
N SER A 64 -7.64 -3.67 -24.64
CA SER A 64 -6.90 -3.14 -25.79
C SER A 64 -5.40 -2.98 -25.52
N ASN A 65 -4.99 -2.80 -24.26
CA ASN A 65 -3.59 -2.59 -23.88
C ASN A 65 -2.93 -3.80 -23.20
N LYS A 66 -3.69 -4.82 -22.80
CA LYS A 66 -3.20 -5.98 -22.06
C LYS A 66 -2.05 -6.70 -22.75
N GLY A 67 -2.14 -6.89 -24.08
CA GLY A 67 -1.09 -7.53 -24.86
C GLY A 67 0.25 -6.81 -24.73
N SER A 68 0.24 -5.46 -24.80
CA SER A 68 1.44 -4.65 -24.61
C SER A 68 1.99 -4.77 -23.19
N ALA A 69 1.12 -4.78 -22.17
CA ALA A 69 1.54 -4.93 -20.77
C ALA A 69 2.24 -6.27 -20.51
N ILE A 70 1.71 -7.36 -21.06
CA ILE A 70 2.33 -8.70 -20.95
C ILE A 70 3.70 -8.70 -21.64
N ALA A 71 3.81 -8.09 -22.82
CA ALA A 71 5.07 -8.01 -23.56
C ALA A 71 6.12 -7.17 -22.82
N ASP A 72 5.73 -6.02 -22.27
CA ASP A 72 6.58 -5.11 -21.50
C ASP A 72 7.09 -5.77 -20.21
N PHE A 73 6.22 -6.46 -19.47
CA PHE A 73 6.64 -7.24 -18.30
C PHE A 73 7.56 -8.41 -18.71
N GLY A 74 7.26 -9.08 -19.83
CA GLY A 74 8.09 -10.15 -20.38
C GLY A 74 9.50 -9.70 -20.80
N LEU A 75 9.67 -8.44 -21.22
CA LEU A 75 11.00 -7.85 -21.46
C LEU A 75 11.83 -7.79 -20.18
N GLU A 76 11.22 -7.40 -19.06
CA GLU A 76 11.90 -7.36 -17.76
C GLU A 76 12.26 -8.75 -17.24
N ILE A 77 11.43 -9.76 -17.52
CA ILE A 77 11.79 -11.16 -17.25
C ILE A 77 13.05 -11.58 -18.01
N ARG A 78 13.16 -11.22 -19.30
CA ARG A 78 14.36 -11.54 -20.10
C ARG A 78 15.62 -10.86 -19.55
N LYS A 79 15.54 -9.57 -19.22
CA LYS A 79 16.64 -8.84 -18.58
C LYS A 79 17.07 -9.46 -17.26
N ALA A 80 16.12 -9.92 -16.45
CA ALA A 80 16.42 -10.60 -15.20
C ALA A 80 17.19 -11.90 -15.42
N VAL A 81 16.84 -12.68 -16.46
CA VAL A 81 17.58 -13.90 -16.84
C VAL A 81 19.00 -13.54 -17.29
N GLU A 82 19.15 -12.52 -18.14
CA GLU A 82 20.45 -12.04 -18.64
C GLU A 82 21.37 -11.58 -17.49
N HIS A 83 20.79 -10.96 -16.46
CA HIS A 83 21.51 -10.54 -15.25
C HIS A 83 21.61 -11.61 -14.16
N ASN A 84 21.30 -12.88 -14.47
CA ASN A 84 21.35 -14.02 -13.54
C ASN A 84 20.57 -13.80 -12.23
N LYS A 85 19.44 -13.10 -12.30
CA LYS A 85 18.54 -12.87 -11.17
C LYS A 85 17.70 -14.11 -10.92
N LYS A 86 17.37 -14.40 -9.65
CA LYS A 86 16.49 -15.50 -9.26
C LYS A 86 15.01 -15.11 -9.36
N TRP A 87 14.72 -13.87 -8.98
CA TRP A 87 13.36 -13.33 -8.88
C TRP A 87 13.18 -12.10 -9.74
N VAL A 88 11.97 -11.96 -10.30
CA VAL A 88 11.43 -10.69 -10.77
C VAL A 88 10.28 -10.31 -9.84
N GLY A 89 10.28 -9.09 -9.34
CA GLY A 89 9.30 -8.69 -8.33
C GLY A 89 8.74 -7.30 -8.53
N VAL A 90 7.47 -7.15 -8.18
CA VAL A 90 6.81 -5.84 -8.04
C VAL A 90 6.24 -5.69 -6.64
N SER A 91 6.23 -4.46 -6.14
CA SER A 91 5.68 -4.12 -4.84
C SER A 91 4.99 -2.77 -4.96
N SER A 92 3.70 -2.73 -4.62
CA SER A 92 2.96 -1.48 -4.49
C SER A 92 1.69 -1.73 -3.66
N GLU A 93 1.44 -0.84 -2.70
CA GLU A 93 0.25 -0.90 -1.84
C GLU A 93 -1.04 -0.70 -2.65
N TRP A 94 -0.97 0.02 -3.77
CA TRP A 94 -2.09 0.28 -4.69
C TRP A 94 -2.61 -0.98 -5.38
N LEU A 95 -1.78 -2.02 -5.47
CA LEU A 95 -2.18 -3.29 -6.07
C LEU A 95 -3.14 -4.04 -5.14
N GLY A 96 -2.87 -4.05 -3.83
CA GLY A 96 -3.71 -4.72 -2.84
C GLY A 96 -4.88 -3.87 -2.33
N PHE A 97 -4.77 -2.54 -2.39
CA PHE A 97 -5.68 -1.64 -1.68
C PHE A 97 -6.24 -0.53 -2.59
N ASN A 98 -7.53 -0.22 -2.46
CA ASN A 98 -8.15 0.91 -3.17
C ASN A 98 -8.10 2.15 -2.29
N PHE A 99 -7.34 3.16 -2.69
CA PHE A 99 -7.28 4.43 -1.95
C PHE A 99 -8.38 5.40 -2.38
N THR A 100 -8.81 5.32 -3.64
CA THR A 100 -9.80 6.23 -4.22
C THR A 100 -10.96 5.44 -4.83
N PRO A 101 -12.18 6.01 -4.91
CA PRO A 101 -13.31 5.37 -5.58
C PRO A 101 -13.13 5.21 -7.10
N GLU A 102 -12.16 5.88 -7.70
CA GLU A 102 -11.85 5.79 -9.14
C GLU A 102 -11.13 4.49 -9.51
N MET A 103 -10.56 3.81 -8.51
CA MET A 103 -9.89 2.54 -8.73
C MET A 103 -10.89 1.43 -9.04
N VAL A 104 -10.49 0.49 -9.89
CA VAL A 104 -11.31 -0.68 -10.19
C VAL A 104 -11.45 -1.60 -8.98
N GLU A 105 -12.49 -2.43 -9.01
CA GLU A 105 -12.76 -3.38 -7.94
C GLU A 105 -11.54 -4.28 -7.63
N PRO A 106 -11.32 -4.65 -6.35
CA PRO A 106 -10.16 -5.45 -5.95
C PRO A 106 -10.04 -6.80 -6.67
N ASP A 107 -11.17 -7.48 -6.96
CA ASP A 107 -11.19 -8.75 -7.70
C ASP A 107 -10.66 -8.57 -9.13
N ILE A 108 -11.06 -7.47 -9.79
CA ILE A 108 -10.58 -7.09 -11.12
C ILE A 108 -9.06 -6.81 -11.06
N LYS A 109 -8.57 -6.08 -10.05
CA LYS A 109 -7.12 -5.84 -9.90
C LYS A 109 -6.32 -7.14 -9.79
N MET A 110 -6.78 -8.08 -8.95
CA MET A 110 -6.12 -9.37 -8.77
C MET A 110 -6.13 -10.22 -10.06
N LYS A 111 -7.26 -10.25 -10.76
CA LYS A 111 -7.35 -10.89 -12.08
C LYS A 111 -6.32 -10.33 -13.05
N ARG A 112 -6.25 -9.00 -13.17
CA ARG A 112 -5.34 -8.32 -14.09
C ARG A 112 -3.87 -8.54 -13.72
N LEU A 113 -3.56 -8.60 -12.42
CA LEU A 113 -2.22 -8.95 -11.95
C LEU A 113 -1.84 -10.37 -12.37
N ALA A 114 -2.74 -11.35 -12.20
CA ALA A 114 -2.49 -12.71 -12.64
C ALA A 114 -2.36 -12.81 -14.18
N GLU A 115 -3.13 -12.02 -14.94
CA GLU A 115 -3.01 -11.97 -16.40
C GLU A 115 -1.66 -11.39 -16.89
N VAL A 116 -1.12 -10.36 -16.20
CA VAL A 116 0.12 -9.68 -16.60
C VAL A 116 1.38 -10.36 -16.04
N VAL A 117 1.37 -10.68 -14.75
CA VAL A 117 2.52 -11.25 -14.04
C VAL A 117 2.52 -12.78 -14.14
N GLY A 118 1.35 -13.42 -14.21
CA GLY A 118 1.17 -14.87 -14.18
C GLY A 118 0.69 -15.36 -12.81
N SER A 119 -0.22 -16.34 -12.82
CA SER A 119 -0.81 -16.96 -11.62
C SER A 119 0.17 -17.79 -10.79
N ASP A 120 1.32 -18.14 -11.36
CA ASP A 120 2.43 -18.84 -10.69
C ASP A 120 3.32 -17.91 -9.84
N ALA A 121 2.99 -16.61 -9.77
CA ALA A 121 3.74 -15.68 -8.94
C ALA A 121 3.50 -15.93 -7.45
N LYS A 122 4.59 -15.91 -6.66
CA LYS A 122 4.50 -15.89 -5.20
C LYS A 122 3.93 -14.57 -4.71
N ILE A 123 2.98 -14.62 -3.79
CA ILE A 123 2.39 -13.45 -3.16
C ILE A 123 2.95 -13.30 -1.75
N ILE A 124 3.57 -12.16 -1.48
CA ILE A 124 3.90 -11.75 -0.10
C ILE A 124 2.74 -10.88 0.37
N PHE A 125 1.92 -11.41 1.29
CA PHE A 125 0.72 -10.75 1.78
C PHE A 125 0.93 -10.25 3.21
N LEU A 126 1.31 -8.98 3.33
CA LEU A 126 1.70 -8.35 4.59
C LEU A 126 0.48 -7.71 5.25
N THR A 127 0.10 -8.22 6.43
CA THR A 127 -1.08 -7.78 7.18
C THR A 127 -0.68 -7.02 8.45
N ARG A 128 -1.61 -6.25 9.01
CA ARG A 128 -1.45 -5.48 10.24
C ARG A 128 -2.73 -5.49 11.08
N SER A 129 -2.66 -5.34 12.39
CA SER A 129 -3.84 -5.14 13.24
C SER A 129 -4.75 -4.04 12.69
N ASN A 130 -6.05 -4.34 12.53
CA ASN A 130 -6.99 -3.47 11.83
C ASN A 130 -7.08 -2.07 12.44
N PHE A 131 -7.09 -1.95 13.77
CA PHE A 131 -7.15 -0.64 14.41
C PHE A 131 -5.94 0.23 14.10
N SER A 132 -4.76 -0.34 14.30
CA SER A 132 -3.49 0.33 14.02
C SER A 132 -3.39 0.73 12.55
N PHE A 133 -3.90 -0.12 11.67
CA PHE A 133 -3.99 0.13 10.23
C PHE A 133 -4.93 1.32 9.93
N VAL A 134 -6.18 1.31 10.40
CA VAL A 134 -7.17 2.37 10.15
C VAL A 134 -6.66 3.73 10.64
N LYS A 135 -6.07 3.79 11.84
CA LYS A 135 -5.42 5.01 12.37
C LYS A 135 -4.28 5.49 11.48
N SER A 136 -3.39 4.59 11.07
CA SER A 136 -2.23 4.93 10.23
C SER A 136 -2.65 5.38 8.84
N LEU A 137 -3.68 4.76 8.27
CA LEU A 137 -4.24 5.11 6.98
C LEU A 137 -4.89 6.49 7.04
N TRP A 138 -5.74 6.76 8.02
CA TRP A 138 -6.34 8.09 8.21
C TRP A 138 -5.27 9.18 8.36
N ALA A 139 -4.24 8.95 9.18
CA ALA A 139 -3.16 9.90 9.37
C ALA A 139 -2.39 10.18 8.06
N GLU A 140 -2.14 9.15 7.24
CA GLU A 140 -1.54 9.33 5.91
C GLU A 140 -2.49 10.12 4.98
N LEU A 141 -3.79 9.81 4.96
CA LEU A 141 -4.79 10.54 4.17
C LEU A 141 -4.86 12.03 4.57
N VAL A 142 -4.80 12.35 5.86
CA VAL A 142 -4.71 13.75 6.33
C VAL A 142 -3.40 14.39 5.87
N LYS A 143 -2.27 13.67 5.92
CA LYS A 143 -0.99 14.17 5.43
C LYS A 143 -1.04 14.55 3.95
N VAL A 144 -1.82 13.84 3.14
CA VAL A 144 -1.96 14.10 1.69
C VAL A 144 -3.10 15.04 1.32
N GLY A 145 -4.12 15.25 2.16
CA GLY A 145 -5.12 16.30 1.92
C GLY A 145 -6.52 16.08 2.46
N LEU A 146 -6.80 14.94 3.11
CA LEU A 146 -8.12 14.63 3.66
C LEU A 146 -8.52 15.66 4.75
N PRO A 147 -9.67 16.35 4.62
CA PRO A 147 -10.13 17.36 5.56
C PRO A 147 -11.15 16.81 6.57
N LYS A 148 -10.99 15.56 7.03
CA LYS A 148 -11.93 14.87 7.94
C LYS A 148 -11.26 14.45 9.24
N LEU A 149 -11.97 14.63 10.36
CA LEU A 149 -11.63 14.04 11.65
C LEU A 149 -11.61 12.50 11.56
N PHE A 150 -10.95 11.84 12.52
CA PHE A 150 -10.90 10.39 12.56
C PHE A 150 -12.29 9.75 12.64
N SER A 151 -13.17 10.29 13.50
CA SER A 151 -14.56 9.84 13.64
C SER A 151 -15.36 10.00 12.35
N GLU A 152 -15.21 11.13 11.65
CA GLU A 152 -15.86 11.39 10.36
C GLU A 152 -15.35 10.43 9.26
N TYR A 153 -14.07 10.09 9.29
CA TYR A 153 -13.48 9.11 8.37
C TYR A 153 -14.00 7.69 8.63
N CYS A 154 -14.05 7.25 9.89
CA CYS A 154 -14.62 5.95 10.24
C CYS A 154 -16.11 5.88 9.93
N GLN A 155 -16.85 6.97 10.15
CA GLN A 155 -18.26 7.06 9.79
C GLN A 155 -18.43 6.95 8.26
N TYR A 156 -17.57 7.62 7.48
CA TYR A 156 -17.55 7.47 6.03
C TYR A 156 -17.29 6.03 5.57
N LEU A 157 -16.32 5.34 6.18
CA LEU A 157 -16.04 3.93 5.86
C LEU A 157 -17.29 3.06 6.08
N TRP A 158 -18.02 3.30 7.16
CA TRP A 158 -19.23 2.57 7.53
C TRP A 158 -20.43 2.89 6.63
N ASP A 159 -20.74 4.18 6.44
CA ASP A 159 -21.92 4.61 5.67
C ASP A 159 -21.79 4.30 4.18
N PHE A 160 -20.57 4.37 3.65
CA PHE A 160 -20.26 4.16 2.24
C PHE A 160 -19.48 2.88 2.01
N GLN A 161 -19.74 1.86 2.81
CA GLN A 161 -19.05 0.56 2.74
C GLN A 161 -19.16 -0.12 1.36
N ASP A 162 -20.11 0.29 0.50
CA ASP A 162 -20.29 -0.17 -0.88
C ASP A 162 -19.29 0.41 -1.89
N ARG A 163 -18.62 1.51 -1.53
CA ARG A 163 -17.69 2.24 -2.42
C ARG A 163 -16.42 2.76 -1.71
N SER A 164 -16.35 2.59 -0.39
CA SER A 164 -15.18 2.88 0.43
C SER A 164 -14.24 1.68 0.45
N CYS A 165 -13.07 1.85 1.07
CA CYS A 165 -12.08 0.80 1.17
C CYS A 165 -12.28 -0.17 2.35
N LEU A 166 -13.48 -0.20 2.96
CA LEU A 166 -13.74 -0.98 4.18
C LEU A 166 -13.58 -2.49 3.95
N TYR A 167 -14.07 -3.02 2.82
CA TYR A 167 -14.00 -4.44 2.48
C TYR A 167 -12.59 -4.89 2.03
N GLU A 168 -11.71 -3.95 1.71
CA GLU A 168 -10.26 -4.12 1.55
C GLU A 168 -9.51 -4.01 2.87
N MET A 169 -10.20 -3.88 4.02
CA MET A 169 -9.61 -4.05 5.34
C MET A 169 -9.93 -5.43 5.94
N LEU A 170 -10.83 -6.19 5.31
CA LEU A 170 -11.23 -7.52 5.75
C LEU A 170 -10.29 -8.56 5.13
N TYR A 171 -9.47 -9.21 5.97
CA TYR A 171 -8.40 -10.08 5.50
C TYR A 171 -8.88 -11.41 4.94
N ASP A 172 -10.01 -11.92 5.42
CA ASP A 172 -10.68 -13.10 4.86
C ASP A 172 -11.06 -12.87 3.39
N LEU A 173 -11.65 -11.72 3.08
CA LEU A 173 -12.07 -11.38 1.72
C LEU A 173 -10.88 -11.12 0.80
N GLN A 174 -9.86 -10.42 1.29
CA GLN A 174 -8.65 -10.21 0.50
C GLN A 174 -7.90 -11.51 0.23
N TYR A 175 -7.73 -12.34 1.25
CA TYR A 175 -7.12 -13.65 1.08
C TYR A 175 -7.88 -14.51 0.08
N SER A 176 -9.21 -14.55 0.17
CA SER A 176 -10.07 -15.25 -0.79
C SER A 176 -9.81 -14.81 -2.22
N ARG A 177 -9.73 -13.49 -2.46
CA ARG A 177 -9.44 -12.93 -3.78
C ARG A 177 -8.04 -13.33 -4.26
N VAL A 178 -7.02 -13.25 -3.41
CA VAL A 178 -5.65 -13.62 -3.80
C VAL A 178 -5.57 -15.12 -4.10
N VAL A 179 -6.14 -15.99 -3.26
CA VAL A 179 -6.18 -17.45 -3.46
C VAL A 179 -6.85 -17.81 -4.78
N LYS A 180 -7.96 -17.15 -5.12
CA LYS A 180 -8.70 -17.38 -6.37
C LYS A 180 -7.82 -17.23 -7.63
N TYR A 181 -6.84 -16.33 -7.62
CA TYR A 181 -6.03 -16.01 -8.81
C TYR A 181 -4.61 -16.57 -8.78
N PHE A 182 -4.04 -16.83 -7.60
CA PHE A 182 -2.65 -17.26 -7.45
C PHE A 182 -2.50 -18.64 -6.80
N GLY A 183 -3.56 -19.23 -6.25
CA GLY A 183 -3.46 -20.49 -5.51
C GLY A 183 -2.94 -20.29 -4.09
N ARG A 184 -3.33 -21.18 -3.17
CA ARG A 184 -3.00 -21.08 -1.74
C ARG A 184 -1.50 -21.29 -1.50
N GLU A 185 -0.89 -22.19 -2.24
CA GLU A 185 0.51 -22.59 -2.18
C GLU A 185 1.49 -21.47 -2.53
N ASN A 186 1.04 -20.47 -3.27
CA ASN A 186 1.87 -19.34 -3.68
C ASN A 186 1.81 -18.16 -2.69
N ILE A 187 1.01 -18.24 -1.61
CA ILE A 187 0.79 -17.10 -0.72
C ILE A 187 1.58 -17.25 0.58
N HIS A 188 2.43 -16.28 0.86
CA HIS A 188 3.14 -16.10 2.11
C HIS A 188 2.49 -14.99 2.93
N ILE A 189 1.73 -15.36 3.96
CA ILE A 189 1.08 -14.40 4.84
C ILE A 189 2.06 -13.95 5.92
N VAL A 190 2.19 -12.63 6.08
CA VAL A 190 3.13 -12.00 7.00
C VAL A 190 2.37 -11.06 7.94
N PRO A 191 1.91 -11.53 9.11
CA PRO A 191 1.34 -10.63 10.12
C PRO A 191 2.44 -9.80 10.77
N LEU A 192 2.45 -8.49 10.54
CA LEU A 192 3.54 -7.61 10.93
C LEU A 192 3.80 -7.63 12.45
N GLU A 193 2.75 -7.75 13.26
CA GLU A 193 2.83 -7.80 14.71
C GLU A 193 3.61 -9.02 15.24
N LYS A 194 3.78 -10.10 14.44
CA LYS A 194 4.66 -11.22 14.83
C LYS A 194 6.13 -10.84 14.88
N PHE A 195 6.52 -9.78 14.17
CA PHE A 195 7.90 -9.33 14.05
C PHE A 195 8.13 -8.02 14.81
N ARG A 196 7.21 -7.66 15.72
CA ARG A 196 7.32 -6.45 16.53
C ARG A 196 7.40 -6.78 18.01
N SER A 197 8.27 -6.07 18.71
CA SER A 197 8.32 -6.08 20.17
C SER A 197 7.09 -5.39 20.75
N LYS A 198 6.91 -5.49 22.08
CA LYS A 198 5.85 -4.75 22.80
C LYS A 198 5.95 -3.23 22.62
N ASN A 199 7.15 -2.72 22.31
CA ASN A 199 7.39 -1.29 22.06
C ASN A 199 7.17 -0.91 20.58
N GLY A 200 6.79 -1.87 19.73
CA GLY A 200 6.50 -1.65 18.32
C GLY A 200 7.71 -1.66 17.39
N GLU A 201 8.93 -1.85 17.94
CA GLU A 201 10.17 -2.01 17.19
C GLU A 201 10.25 -3.39 16.54
N LEU A 202 10.99 -3.52 15.42
CA LEU A 202 11.19 -4.83 14.81
C LEU A 202 12.06 -5.72 15.70
N THR A 203 11.72 -7.00 15.77
CA THR A 203 12.51 -7.99 16.52
C THR A 203 13.75 -8.42 15.75
N GLU A 204 14.82 -8.72 16.48
CA GLU A 204 16.10 -9.16 15.94
C GLU A 204 16.62 -10.41 16.65
N THR A 205 17.14 -11.36 15.88
CA THR A 205 17.81 -12.56 16.36
C THR A 205 19.17 -12.69 15.67
N ASN A 206 20.24 -12.88 16.44
CA ASN A 206 21.61 -13.00 15.90
C ASN A 206 21.98 -11.83 14.96
N GLN A 207 21.65 -10.59 15.35
CA GLN A 207 21.90 -9.37 14.55
C GLN A 207 21.19 -9.34 13.18
N LYS A 208 20.14 -10.15 13.00
CA LYS A 208 19.29 -10.15 11.81
C LYS A 208 17.89 -9.74 12.18
N ILE A 209 17.29 -8.89 11.36
CA ILE A 209 15.88 -8.51 11.49
C ILE A 209 15.02 -9.73 11.16
N ASP A 210 14.15 -10.14 12.08
CA ASP A 210 13.40 -11.40 11.95
C ASP A 210 12.44 -11.38 10.74
N LEU A 211 11.81 -10.23 10.47
CA LEU A 211 10.97 -10.03 9.28
C LEU A 211 11.75 -10.28 7.99
N ILE A 212 12.97 -9.74 7.90
CA ILE A 212 13.81 -9.90 6.70
C ILE A 212 14.26 -11.35 6.57
N SER A 213 14.62 -12.00 7.68
CA SER A 213 14.95 -13.43 7.70
C SER A 213 13.78 -14.30 7.26
N TYR A 214 12.55 -13.93 7.60
CA TYR A 214 11.34 -14.59 7.10
C TYR A 214 11.20 -14.41 5.58
N LEU A 215 11.29 -13.17 5.08
CA LEU A 215 11.17 -12.88 3.65
C LEU A 215 12.25 -13.56 2.82
N CYS A 216 13.49 -13.61 3.31
CA CYS A 216 14.59 -14.33 2.67
C CYS A 216 14.27 -15.82 2.51
N ARG A 217 13.73 -16.47 3.56
CA ARG A 217 13.28 -17.87 3.47
C ARG A 217 12.10 -18.06 2.51
N ALA A 218 11.13 -17.15 2.53
CA ALA A 218 9.96 -17.23 1.65
C ALA A 218 10.35 -17.13 0.16
N LEU A 219 11.31 -16.27 -0.15
CA LEU A 219 11.87 -16.10 -1.48
C LEU A 219 13.07 -17.04 -1.77
N ASP A 220 13.52 -17.83 -0.81
CA ASP A 220 14.72 -18.67 -0.96
C ASP A 220 15.94 -17.85 -1.46
N VAL A 221 16.19 -16.71 -0.81
CA VAL A 221 17.33 -15.83 -1.09
C VAL A 221 18.18 -15.64 0.16
N ASN A 222 19.42 -15.20 -0.01
CA ASN A 222 20.33 -14.98 1.12
C ASN A 222 19.94 -13.74 1.93
N TYR A 223 20.28 -13.74 3.23
CA TYR A 223 20.16 -12.50 4.00
C TYR A 223 21.22 -11.50 3.52
N PRO A 224 20.87 -10.25 3.13
CA PRO A 224 21.85 -9.31 2.59
C PRO A 224 22.94 -8.96 3.60
N SER A 225 24.18 -8.83 3.13
CA SER A 225 25.30 -8.42 3.98
C SER A 225 25.13 -6.96 4.45
N ASN A 226 25.44 -6.68 5.72
CA ASN A 226 25.34 -5.35 6.34
C ASN A 226 23.96 -4.68 6.17
N PHE A 227 22.89 -5.48 6.17
CA PHE A 227 21.54 -4.96 5.97
C PHE A 227 21.08 -4.06 7.11
N MET A 228 20.55 -2.88 6.78
CA MET A 228 19.82 -2.01 7.68
C MET A 228 18.47 -1.66 7.08
N LEU A 229 17.42 -1.66 7.90
CA LEU A 229 16.11 -1.18 7.50
C LEU A 229 15.90 0.25 8.03
N PRO A 230 16.02 1.29 7.19
CA PRO A 230 15.85 2.66 7.64
C PRO A 230 14.38 2.94 8.00
N SER A 231 14.19 3.93 8.88
CA SER A 231 12.89 4.54 9.07
C SER A 231 12.62 5.49 7.91
N VAL A 232 11.82 5.04 6.95
CA VAL A 232 11.42 5.82 5.77
C VAL A 232 10.12 6.55 6.07
N ASN A 233 10.05 7.86 5.74
CA ASN A 233 8.85 8.69 5.89
C ASN A 233 8.30 8.74 7.33
N PRO A 234 8.95 9.48 8.25
CA PRO A 234 8.47 9.58 9.63
C PRO A 234 7.01 10.05 9.68
N SER A 235 6.26 9.42 10.58
CA SER A 235 4.88 9.81 10.87
C SER A 235 4.85 11.20 11.50
N LEU A 236 3.79 11.95 11.20
CA LEU A 236 3.49 13.18 11.92
C LEU A 236 3.05 12.85 13.35
N SER A 237 3.44 13.70 14.29
CA SER A 237 2.89 13.70 15.64
C SER A 237 1.40 14.08 15.64
N ASN A 238 0.68 13.78 16.72
CA ASN A 238 -0.74 14.14 16.86
C ASN A 238 -0.98 15.66 16.77
N LYS A 239 -0.04 16.49 17.24
CA LYS A 239 -0.09 17.96 17.11
C LYS A 239 0.06 18.40 15.66
N GLU A 240 1.03 17.84 14.94
CA GLU A 240 1.25 18.13 13.53
C GLU A 240 0.06 17.69 12.67
N LEU A 241 -0.53 16.52 12.96
CA LEU A 241 -1.75 16.05 12.29
C LEU A 241 -2.93 17.00 12.52
N PHE A 242 -3.10 17.51 13.75
CA PHE A 242 -4.18 18.44 14.08
C PHE A 242 -4.09 19.70 13.21
N HIS A 243 -2.91 20.32 13.16
CA HIS A 243 -2.73 21.52 12.36
C HIS A 243 -2.79 21.23 10.86
N LYS A 244 -2.32 20.07 10.40
CA LYS A 244 -2.47 19.66 9.00
C LYS A 244 -3.94 19.52 8.62
N LEU A 245 -4.75 18.92 9.49
CA LEU A 245 -6.20 18.78 9.29
C LEU A 245 -6.90 20.14 9.16
N GLU A 246 -6.59 21.09 10.06
CA GLU A 246 -7.15 22.45 9.98
C GLU A 246 -6.73 23.18 8.70
N LEU A 247 -5.49 23.00 8.26
CA LEU A 247 -5.03 23.53 6.98
C LEU A 247 -5.73 22.87 5.78
N ASN A 248 -5.99 21.56 5.81
CA ASN A 248 -6.72 20.86 4.74
C ASN A 248 -8.15 21.36 4.59
N LYS A 249 -8.82 21.71 5.71
CA LYS A 249 -10.17 22.31 5.69
C LYS A 249 -10.17 23.65 4.95
N LYS A 250 -9.08 24.41 5.05
CA LYS A 250 -8.91 25.71 4.38
C LYS A 250 -8.39 25.60 2.95
N TYR A 251 -7.48 24.67 2.68
CA TYR A 251 -6.78 24.52 1.40
C TYR A 251 -6.94 23.09 0.88
N ARG A 252 -7.95 22.90 0.01
CA ARG A 252 -8.21 21.62 -0.65
C ARG A 252 -7.08 21.26 -1.62
N HIS A 253 -6.68 19.99 -1.56
CA HIS A 253 -5.72 19.34 -2.45
C HIS A 253 -5.89 17.82 -2.32
N ASP A 254 -5.49 17.08 -3.34
CA ASP A 254 -5.44 15.61 -3.39
C ASP A 254 -6.74 14.94 -2.89
N PHE A 255 -6.74 14.27 -1.73
CA PHE A 255 -7.93 13.62 -1.15
C PHE A 255 -8.99 14.59 -0.60
N GLY A 256 -8.71 15.89 -0.61
CA GLY A 256 -9.67 16.96 -0.34
C GLY A 256 -10.25 17.59 -1.60
N ASN A 257 -9.84 17.15 -2.79
CA ASN A 257 -10.33 17.66 -4.07
C ASN A 257 -11.81 17.32 -4.30
N LEU A 258 -12.40 17.95 -5.33
CA LEU A 258 -13.75 17.63 -5.78
C LEU A 258 -13.81 16.27 -6.49
N LEU A 259 -15.02 15.72 -6.65
CA LEU A 259 -15.23 14.39 -7.22
C LEU A 259 -14.60 14.16 -8.61
N PHE A 260 -14.50 15.21 -9.44
CA PHE A 260 -13.95 15.13 -10.80
C PHE A 260 -12.49 15.58 -10.89
N GLU A 261 -11.85 15.85 -9.75
CA GLU A 261 -10.44 16.21 -9.66
C GLU A 261 -9.67 14.99 -9.13
N PRO A 262 -8.85 14.33 -9.96
CA PRO A 262 -8.24 13.07 -9.60
C PRO A 262 -7.29 13.23 -8.42
N SER A 263 -7.44 12.37 -7.41
CA SER A 263 -6.47 12.26 -6.34
C SER A 263 -5.19 11.55 -6.83
N ASN A 264 -4.04 11.93 -6.30
CA ASN A 264 -2.72 11.41 -6.67
C ASN A 264 -2.40 11.47 -8.17
N ILE A 265 -2.86 12.49 -8.90
CA ILE A 265 -2.65 12.64 -10.35
C ILE A 265 -1.18 12.50 -10.80
N HIS A 266 -0.22 12.87 -9.94
CA HIS A 266 1.22 12.68 -10.19
C HIS A 266 1.60 11.22 -10.51
N ARG A 267 0.86 10.23 -9.99
CA ARG A 267 1.06 8.80 -10.27
C ARG A 267 0.64 8.42 -11.69
N SER A 268 -0.34 9.12 -12.27
CA SER A 268 -0.79 8.91 -13.64
C SER A 268 0.06 9.66 -14.67
N ARG A 269 1.13 10.35 -14.25
CA ARG A 269 1.98 11.17 -15.14
C ARG A 269 2.45 10.40 -16.38
N LYS A 270 2.95 9.17 -16.21
CA LYS A 270 3.44 8.35 -17.33
C LYS A 270 2.35 7.92 -18.29
N GLN A 271 1.13 7.68 -17.80
CA GLN A 271 -0.03 7.46 -18.65
C GLN A 271 -0.40 8.74 -19.43
N LEU A 272 -0.39 9.91 -18.77
CA LEU A 272 -0.72 11.18 -19.41
C LEU A 272 0.31 11.59 -20.47
N GLU A 273 1.60 11.37 -20.20
CA GLU A 273 2.71 11.55 -21.15
C GLU A 273 2.50 10.63 -22.37
N TRP A 274 2.19 9.34 -22.16
CA TRP A 274 1.91 8.39 -23.25
C TRP A 274 0.68 8.77 -24.10
N LEU A 275 -0.33 9.38 -23.50
CA LEU A 275 -1.51 9.91 -24.21
C LEU A 275 -1.26 11.27 -24.89
N GLY A 276 -0.09 11.87 -24.75
CA GLY A 276 0.20 13.21 -25.28
C GLY A 276 -0.55 14.34 -24.59
N SER A 277 -0.92 14.17 -23.31
CA SER A 277 -1.79 15.09 -22.55
C SER A 277 -1.15 15.69 -21.30
N ALA A 278 0.17 15.51 -21.13
CA ALA A 278 0.90 15.95 -19.94
C ALA A 278 1.28 17.43 -19.94
N GLU A 279 1.50 18.03 -21.12
CA GLU A 279 2.10 19.37 -21.24
C GLU A 279 1.25 20.49 -20.60
N ASP A 280 -0.07 20.33 -20.59
CA ASP A 280 -1.00 21.35 -20.07
C ASP A 280 -1.36 21.17 -18.60
N LYS A 281 -0.78 20.19 -17.89
CA LYS A 281 -1.21 19.82 -16.52
C LYS A 281 -0.07 19.95 -15.52
N ASP A 282 -0.24 20.75 -14.46
CA ASP A 282 0.63 20.68 -13.28
C ASP A 282 0.28 19.45 -12.42
N VAL A 283 0.72 18.28 -12.89
CA VAL A 283 0.49 16.99 -12.22
C VAL A 283 1.11 16.93 -10.82
N PHE A 284 1.99 17.87 -10.46
CA PHE A 284 2.63 17.96 -9.15
C PHE A 284 2.05 19.06 -8.25
N ARG A 285 0.96 19.74 -8.65
CA ARG A 285 0.31 20.80 -7.85
C ARG A 285 0.01 20.33 -6.43
N ASP A 286 -0.61 19.16 -6.28
CA ASP A 286 -0.98 18.61 -4.98
C ASP A 286 0.24 18.22 -4.14
N VAL A 287 1.31 17.75 -4.78
CA VAL A 287 2.58 17.42 -4.10
C VAL A 287 3.23 18.70 -3.54
N LYS A 288 3.21 19.81 -4.31
CA LYS A 288 3.70 21.12 -3.87
C LYS A 288 2.86 21.64 -2.69
N MET A 289 1.53 21.56 -2.80
CA MET A 289 0.61 22.00 -1.73
C MET A 289 0.80 21.18 -0.46
N LYS A 290 0.88 19.85 -0.58
CA LYS A 290 1.18 18.94 0.55
C LYS A 290 2.44 19.39 1.29
N ARG A 291 3.56 19.61 0.58
CA ARG A 291 4.84 20.02 1.19
C ARG A 291 4.71 21.36 1.92
N LEU A 292 4.08 22.35 1.28
CA LEU A 292 3.85 23.67 1.89
C LEU A 292 3.05 23.56 3.20
N LEU A 293 1.94 22.83 3.18
CA LEU A 293 1.06 22.71 4.34
C LEU A 293 1.66 21.85 5.46
N LEU A 294 2.53 20.89 5.13
CA LEU A 294 3.26 20.13 6.15
C LEU A 294 4.23 21.01 6.93
N GLU A 295 4.98 21.88 6.26
CA GLU A 295 5.90 22.79 6.95
C GLU A 295 5.14 23.80 7.82
N GLN A 296 4.01 24.32 7.35
CA GLN A 296 3.14 25.18 8.17
C GLN A 296 2.59 24.44 9.39
N ALA A 297 2.15 23.19 9.24
CA ALA A 297 1.63 22.39 10.33
C ALA A 297 2.69 22.13 11.42
N LYS A 298 3.94 21.81 11.02
CA LYS A 298 5.07 21.64 11.95
C LYS A 298 5.38 22.91 12.74
N LEU A 299 5.35 24.07 12.09
CA LEU A 299 5.58 25.35 12.75
C LEU A 299 4.46 25.70 13.73
N ALA A 300 3.21 25.41 13.38
CA ALA A 300 2.05 25.62 14.26
C ALA A 300 2.07 24.68 15.47
N ALA A 301 2.42 23.41 15.27
CA ALA A 301 2.50 22.40 16.32
C ALA A 301 3.50 22.75 17.44
N LYS A 302 4.55 23.52 17.14
CA LYS A 302 5.50 24.03 18.15
C LYS A 302 4.89 25.08 19.09
N LYS A 303 3.78 25.72 18.68
CA LYS A 303 3.15 26.85 19.40
C LYS A 303 1.82 26.48 20.05
N SER A 304 1.37 25.23 19.90
CA SER A 304 0.06 24.76 20.32
C SER A 304 0.16 23.42 21.04
N ASN A 305 -0.81 23.16 21.91
CA ASN A 305 -1.00 21.86 22.55
C ASN A 305 -2.22 21.09 22.02
N SER A 306 -2.88 21.61 20.97
CA SER A 306 -3.99 20.91 20.33
C SER A 306 -3.52 19.65 19.62
N GLU A 307 -4.25 18.55 19.82
CA GLU A 307 -3.97 17.24 19.25
C GLU A 307 -5.23 16.66 18.61
N VAL A 308 -5.01 15.74 17.67
CA VAL A 308 -6.12 14.98 17.08
C VAL A 308 -6.71 14.01 18.10
N SER A 309 -8.03 13.83 18.05
CA SER A 309 -8.73 12.78 18.77
C SER A 309 -8.97 11.58 17.88
N TYR A 310 -8.83 10.38 18.45
CA TYR A 310 -9.17 9.11 17.82
C TYR A 310 -10.46 8.51 18.41
N GLU A 311 -11.21 9.28 19.20
CA GLU A 311 -12.47 8.84 19.79
C GLU A 311 -13.53 8.58 18.72
N LEU A 312 -14.29 7.49 18.90
CA LEU A 312 -15.38 7.08 18.03
C LEU A 312 -16.70 7.02 18.81
N PRO A 313 -17.85 7.28 18.17
CA PRO A 313 -19.15 6.94 18.74
C PRO A 313 -19.18 5.46 19.14
N LYS A 314 -19.69 5.16 20.35
CA LYS A 314 -19.67 3.80 20.92
C LYS A 314 -20.27 2.73 19.99
N SER A 315 -21.37 3.05 19.30
CA SER A 315 -22.01 2.15 18.35
C SER A 315 -21.11 1.87 17.13
N LEU A 316 -20.49 2.91 16.57
CA LEU A 316 -19.58 2.78 15.43
C LEU A 316 -18.34 1.96 15.78
N ALA A 317 -17.72 2.25 16.92
CA ALA A 317 -16.56 1.50 17.43
C ALA A 317 -16.90 0.00 17.60
N LYS A 318 -18.04 -0.30 18.24
CA LYS A 318 -18.51 -1.67 18.43
C LYS A 318 -18.73 -2.40 17.10
N ASN A 319 -19.42 -1.76 16.16
CA ASN A 319 -19.77 -2.37 14.88
C ASN A 319 -18.52 -2.67 14.03
N LEU A 320 -17.61 -1.70 13.90
CA LEU A 320 -16.37 -1.89 13.16
C LEU A 320 -15.46 -2.93 13.83
N SER A 321 -15.38 -2.94 15.17
CA SER A 321 -14.62 -3.94 15.92
C SER A 321 -15.14 -5.35 15.66
N GLN A 322 -16.45 -5.54 15.76
CA GLN A 322 -17.09 -6.83 15.51
C GLN A 322 -16.79 -7.32 14.09
N LEU A 323 -16.95 -6.45 13.09
CA LEU A 323 -16.68 -6.78 11.69
C LEU A 323 -15.23 -7.22 11.47
N PHE A 324 -14.26 -6.50 12.05
CA PHE A 324 -12.84 -6.86 11.91
C PHE A 324 -12.49 -8.15 12.64
N ILE A 325 -13.00 -8.34 13.87
CA ILE A 325 -12.77 -9.58 14.65
C ILE A 325 -13.29 -10.79 13.89
N GLU A 326 -14.53 -10.72 13.38
CA GLU A 326 -15.14 -11.82 12.62
C GLU A 326 -14.37 -12.12 11.33
N SER A 327 -13.94 -11.08 10.60
CA SER A 327 -13.06 -11.22 9.43
C SER A 327 -11.75 -11.94 9.81
N ASN A 328 -11.13 -11.55 10.92
CA ASN A 328 -9.84 -12.10 11.34
C ASN A 328 -9.96 -13.56 11.78
N GLN A 329 -11.05 -13.94 12.44
CA GLN A 329 -11.35 -15.33 12.77
C GLN A 329 -11.50 -16.19 11.51
N ARG A 330 -12.32 -15.74 10.55
CA ARG A 330 -12.46 -16.43 9.26
C ARG A 330 -11.14 -16.49 8.50
N PHE A 331 -10.32 -15.44 8.58
CA PHE A 331 -9.01 -15.43 7.94
C PHE A 331 -8.06 -16.47 8.55
N GLU A 332 -8.02 -16.63 9.87
CA GLU A 332 -7.26 -17.71 10.53
C GLU A 332 -7.73 -19.09 10.07
N GLU A 333 -9.04 -19.34 10.06
CA GLU A 333 -9.64 -20.61 9.62
C GLU A 333 -9.26 -20.93 8.16
N MET A 334 -9.40 -19.96 7.26
CA MET A 334 -9.12 -20.14 5.84
C MET A 334 -7.63 -20.35 5.54
N SER A 335 -6.78 -19.57 6.19
CA SER A 335 -5.35 -19.55 5.92
C SER A 335 -4.57 -20.61 6.71
N GLY A 336 -5.08 -21.05 7.85
CA GLY A 336 -4.43 -21.96 8.78
C GLY A 336 -3.31 -21.32 9.60
N ILE A 337 -3.24 -19.98 9.64
CA ILE A 337 -2.29 -19.27 10.51
C ILE A 337 -2.98 -18.83 11.80
N THR A 338 -2.19 -18.67 12.86
CA THR A 338 -2.62 -17.93 14.06
C THR A 338 -2.17 -16.47 13.95
N LEU A 339 -3.09 -15.53 14.08
CA LEU A 339 -2.84 -14.10 14.18
C LEU A 339 -2.48 -13.72 15.63
N PRO A 340 -1.64 -12.70 15.82
CA PRO A 340 -1.41 -12.12 17.15
C PRO A 340 -2.69 -11.50 17.76
N ASP A 341 -2.80 -11.48 19.09
CA ASP A 341 -3.96 -10.96 19.84
C ASP A 341 -4.36 -9.53 19.45
N GLN A 342 -3.41 -8.72 18.99
CA GLN A 342 -3.64 -7.35 18.54
C GLN A 342 -4.65 -7.25 17.38
N TYR A 343 -4.89 -8.33 16.63
CA TYR A 343 -5.89 -8.39 15.57
C TYR A 343 -7.32 -8.53 16.11
N PHE A 344 -7.48 -8.89 17.38
CA PHE A 344 -8.78 -9.13 18.02
C PHE A 344 -9.14 -8.07 19.05
N GLN A 345 -8.32 -7.02 19.17
CA GLN A 345 -8.60 -5.90 20.06
C GLN A 345 -9.68 -4.97 19.47
N PRO A 346 -10.67 -4.55 20.27
CA PRO A 346 -11.66 -3.58 19.81
C PRO A 346 -11.04 -2.20 19.59
N LEU A 347 -11.69 -1.41 18.71
CA LEU A 347 -11.37 -0.01 18.37
C LEU A 347 -11.64 0.95 19.53
#